data_AF-A0A9Q2D035-F1
#
_entry.id   AF-A0A9Q2D035-F1
#
_cell.length_a   1.000
_cell.length_b   1.000
_cell.length_c   1.000
_cell.angle_alpha   90.00
_cell.angle_beta   90.00
_cell.angle_gamma   90.00
#
_symmetry.space_group_name_H-M   'P 1'
#
loop_
_entity.id
_entity.type
_entity.pdbx_description
1 polymer ?
#
loop_
_entity_poly.entity_id
_entity_poly.type
_entity_poly.pdbx_seq_one_letter_code
_entity_poly.pdbx_strand_id
1 'polypeptide(L)'
;MLSFVNTNQFASTLDEVKDDIPKFEIVNYEYSGGEATLDSSKGKIIFTNDEVNTKDAFISFQKQGIEIQNMTEDYLSYSSFDKFKNDQELKNYIDTHKNSATFFFVVYSIIQIIVMSAFVFTILLLLSFILNKVAEIKNKRTDYMNWFKIISYSFVIPSVIFAVIEFVTHREFWWVYVFVIIFLTYYYKKLPELKKKRKPSI
;
A
#
# COMPACT_ATOMS: atom_id res chain seq x y z
N MET A 1 0.49 23.23 11.17
CA MET A 1 0.12 22.65 9.85
C MET A 1 0.01 21.13 10.02
N LEU A 2 -1.18 20.55 9.93
CA LEU A 2 -1.40 19.11 10.17
C LEU A 2 -0.58 18.27 9.17
N SER A 3 0.18 17.30 9.67
CA SER A 3 0.84 16.32 8.79
C SER A 3 -0.22 15.52 8.02
N PHE A 4 0.08 15.09 6.80
CA PHE A 4 -0.84 14.28 5.99
C PHE A 4 -1.25 12.98 6.73
N VAL A 5 -0.31 12.38 7.46
CA VAL A 5 -0.56 11.19 8.30
C VAL A 5 -1.55 11.51 9.41
N ASN A 6 -1.37 12.65 10.09
CA ASN A 6 -2.21 13.08 11.21
C ASN A 6 -3.63 13.43 10.76
N THR A 7 -3.78 14.00 9.57
CA THR A 7 -5.10 14.35 8.98
C THR A 7 -5.88 13.09 8.61
N ASN A 8 -5.22 12.07 8.06
CA ASN A 8 -5.86 10.79 7.73
C ASN A 8 -6.25 10.02 8.99
N GLN A 9 -5.42 10.08 10.05
CA GLN A 9 -5.75 9.46 11.33
C GLN A 9 -6.95 10.13 12.01
N PHE A 10 -7.03 11.47 11.97
CA PHE A 10 -8.17 12.23 12.45
C PHE A 10 -9.45 11.87 11.70
N ALA A 11 -9.44 11.94 10.36
CA ALA A 11 -10.60 11.65 9.53
C ALA A 11 -11.06 10.19 9.64
N SER A 12 -10.15 9.22 9.69
CA SER A 12 -10.49 7.80 9.85
C SER A 12 -11.10 7.48 11.21
N THR A 13 -10.60 8.08 12.28
CA THR A 13 -11.11 7.87 13.65
C THR A 13 -12.51 8.46 13.81
N LEU A 14 -12.78 9.62 13.17
CA LEU A 14 -14.12 10.21 13.15
C LEU A 14 -15.09 9.48 12.21
N ASP A 15 -14.61 8.82 11.16
CA ASP A 15 -15.43 7.99 10.27
C ASP A 15 -16.02 6.77 11.01
N GLU A 16 -15.30 6.19 11.97
CA GLU A 16 -15.78 5.07 12.79
C GLU A 16 -17.02 5.39 13.62
N VAL A 17 -17.13 6.65 14.08
CA VAL A 17 -18.21 7.11 14.97
C VAL A 17 -19.15 8.10 14.27
N LYS A 18 -19.06 8.22 12.94
CA LYS A 18 -19.67 9.29 12.14
C LYS A 18 -21.18 9.42 12.35
N ASP A 19 -21.86 8.30 12.53
CA ASP A 19 -23.32 8.27 12.70
C ASP A 19 -23.76 8.72 14.10
N ASP A 20 -22.88 8.58 15.09
CA ASP A 20 -23.13 8.91 16.50
C ASP A 20 -22.64 10.32 16.89
N ILE A 21 -22.05 11.06 15.95
CA ILE A 21 -21.63 12.45 16.17
C ILE A 21 -22.86 13.30 16.58
N PRO A 22 -22.82 13.96 17.75
CA PRO A 22 -23.93 14.79 18.21
C PRO A 22 -24.10 16.01 17.31
N LYS A 23 -25.30 16.57 17.29
CA LYS A 23 -25.54 17.84 16.60
C LYS A 23 -24.83 18.97 17.34
N PHE A 24 -23.99 19.71 16.61
CA PHE A 24 -23.27 20.86 17.14
C PHE A 24 -23.14 21.96 16.10
N GLU A 25 -22.85 23.16 16.57
CA GLU A 25 -22.53 24.32 15.76
C GLU A 25 -21.36 25.09 16.38
N ILE A 26 -20.52 25.70 15.54
CA ILE A 26 -19.43 26.58 15.96
C ILE A 26 -19.88 28.01 15.67
N VAL A 27 -20.25 28.74 16.72
CA VAL A 27 -20.75 30.12 16.63
C VAL A 27 -19.72 31.04 17.30
N ASN A 28 -19.28 32.09 16.61
CA ASN A 28 -18.24 33.00 17.09
C ASN A 28 -16.94 32.29 17.54
N TYR A 29 -16.56 31.21 16.85
CA TYR A 29 -15.39 30.37 17.18
C TYR A 29 -15.52 29.62 18.51
N GLU A 30 -16.73 29.44 19.03
CA GLU A 30 -17.00 28.60 20.18
C GLU A 30 -17.91 27.43 19.80
N TYR A 31 -17.58 26.24 20.31
CA TYR A 31 -18.43 25.06 20.22
C TYR A 31 -19.71 25.28 21.04
N SER A 32 -20.84 24.98 20.41
CA SER A 32 -22.16 25.03 21.01
C SER A 32 -22.99 23.85 20.50
N GLY A 33 -23.38 22.94 21.38
CA GLY A 33 -24.13 21.77 20.93
C GLY A 33 -24.31 20.66 21.94
N GLY A 34 -24.71 19.50 21.42
CA GLY A 34 -24.92 18.29 22.18
C GLY A 34 -23.61 17.66 22.63
N GLU A 35 -23.53 17.30 23.90
CA GLU A 35 -22.36 16.67 24.47
C GLU A 35 -22.42 15.15 24.30
N ALA A 36 -21.30 14.54 23.96
CA ALA A 36 -21.18 13.10 23.77
C ALA A 36 -19.76 12.61 24.04
N THR A 37 -19.62 11.37 24.49
CA THR A 37 -18.33 10.68 24.50
C THR A 37 -18.50 9.40 23.70
N LEU A 38 -17.73 9.27 22.63
CA LEU A 38 -17.78 8.16 21.69
C LEU A 38 -16.49 7.35 21.80
N ASP A 39 -16.61 6.02 21.83
CA ASP A 39 -15.46 5.13 21.84
C ASP A 39 -15.04 4.79 20.40
N SER A 40 -13.76 4.94 20.09
CA SER A 40 -13.17 4.56 18.80
C SER A 40 -12.02 3.57 18.99
N SER A 41 -11.54 2.98 17.90
CA SER A 41 -10.39 2.05 17.91
C SER A 41 -9.10 2.67 18.47
N LYS A 42 -9.00 4.01 18.48
CA LYS A 42 -7.81 4.76 18.95
C LYS A 42 -7.96 5.42 20.30
N GLY A 43 -9.14 5.33 20.92
CA GLY A 43 -9.45 5.99 22.19
C GLY A 43 -10.78 6.74 22.14
N LYS A 44 -10.98 7.62 23.11
CA LYS A 44 -12.25 8.35 23.26
C LYS A 44 -12.29 9.60 22.41
N ILE A 45 -13.45 9.91 21.86
CA ILE A 45 -13.77 11.17 21.18
C ILE A 45 -14.79 11.90 22.04
N ILE A 46 -14.44 13.08 22.52
CA ILE A 46 -15.28 13.85 23.46
C ILE A 46 -15.82 15.10 22.75
N PHE A 47 -17.11 15.36 22.91
CA PHE A 47 -17.80 16.57 22.49
C PHE A 47 -18.37 17.24 23.73
N THR A 48 -17.94 18.46 24.05
CA THR A 48 -18.32 19.17 25.28
C THR A 48 -18.25 20.67 25.13
N ASN A 49 -19.13 21.39 25.83
CA ASN A 49 -19.08 22.85 25.94
C ASN A 49 -18.14 23.34 27.06
N ASP A 50 -17.54 22.42 27.82
CA ASP A 50 -16.61 22.73 28.89
C ASP A 50 -15.14 22.52 28.48
N GLU A 51 -14.23 23.23 29.13
CA GLU A 51 -12.80 22.92 29.04
C GLU A 51 -12.51 21.73 29.95
N VAL A 52 -12.21 20.58 29.37
CA VAL A 52 -11.96 19.34 30.11
C VAL A 52 -10.52 18.89 29.85
N ASN A 53 -9.82 18.46 30.90
CA ASN A 53 -8.47 17.93 30.75
C ASN A 53 -8.54 16.50 30.17
N THR A 54 -8.36 16.38 28.86
CA THR A 54 -8.65 15.16 28.11
C THR A 54 -7.41 14.29 27.88
N LYS A 55 -6.67 13.97 28.96
CA LYS A 55 -5.51 13.05 28.90
C LYS A 55 -5.83 11.65 28.36
N ASP A 56 -7.09 11.24 28.46
CA ASP A 56 -7.56 9.92 28.04
C ASP A 56 -8.36 9.95 26.72
N ALA A 57 -8.52 11.12 26.09
CA ALA A 57 -9.23 11.26 24.82
C ALA A 57 -8.24 11.39 23.67
N PHE A 58 -8.53 10.70 22.58
CA PHE A 58 -7.76 10.81 21.35
C PHE A 58 -8.08 12.13 20.62
N ILE A 59 -9.36 12.51 20.60
CA ILE A 59 -9.86 13.79 20.04
C ILE A 59 -10.86 14.38 21.04
N SER A 60 -10.77 15.68 21.32
CA SER A 60 -11.82 16.38 22.07
C SER A 60 -12.21 17.69 21.41
N PHE A 61 -13.49 17.82 21.08
CA PHE A 61 -14.13 19.06 20.70
C PHE A 61 -14.57 19.76 21.99
N GLN A 62 -13.84 20.81 22.34
CA GLN A 62 -14.08 21.63 23.53
C GLN A 62 -14.61 23.00 23.11
N LYS A 63 -14.98 23.83 24.08
CA LYS A 63 -15.54 25.17 23.84
C LYS A 63 -14.74 26.02 22.87
N GLN A 64 -13.44 26.14 23.08
CA GLN A 64 -12.61 27.10 22.35
C GLN A 64 -11.83 26.46 21.17
N GLY A 65 -11.90 25.14 21.00
CA GLY A 65 -11.09 24.45 20.00
C GLY A 65 -11.15 22.92 20.10
N ILE A 66 -10.33 22.30 19.25
CA ILE A 66 -10.20 20.85 19.14
C ILE A 66 -8.82 20.45 19.66
N GLU A 67 -8.80 19.59 20.68
CA GLU A 67 -7.56 18.97 21.16
C GLU A 67 -7.37 17.62 20.47
N ILE A 68 -6.17 17.33 19.98
CA ILE A 68 -5.85 16.02 19.39
C ILE A 68 -4.56 15.50 20.00
N GLN A 69 -4.65 14.35 20.67
CA GLN A 69 -3.55 13.77 21.39
C GLN A 69 -2.40 13.35 20.44
N ASN A 70 -1.15 13.61 20.85
CA ASN A 70 0.08 13.32 20.10
C ASN A 70 0.24 14.14 18.81
N MET A 71 -0.24 15.38 18.79
CA MET A 71 0.07 16.34 17.71
C MET A 71 1.09 17.38 18.17
N THR A 72 1.85 17.95 17.22
CA THR A 72 2.88 18.96 17.54
C THR A 72 2.28 20.25 18.14
N GLU A 73 1.02 20.53 17.80
CA GLU A 73 0.17 21.48 18.48
C GLU A 73 -1.02 20.67 18.98
N ASP A 74 -1.07 20.40 20.29
CA ASP A 74 -2.12 19.58 20.89
C ASP A 74 -3.49 20.25 20.78
N TYR A 75 -3.54 21.57 20.54
CA TYR A 75 -4.76 22.37 20.55
C TYR A 75 -4.95 23.21 19.27
N LEU A 76 -6.09 23.05 18.62
CA LEU A 76 -6.49 23.76 17.40
C LEU A 76 -7.70 24.65 17.69
N SER A 77 -7.50 25.97 17.75
CA SER A 77 -8.59 26.94 17.88
C SER A 77 -9.54 26.88 16.67
N TYR A 78 -10.84 27.01 16.90
CA TYR A 78 -11.82 27.16 15.81
C TYR A 78 -11.59 28.43 14.99
N SER A 79 -10.95 29.46 15.56
CA SER A 79 -10.56 30.66 14.80
C SER A 79 -9.52 30.38 13.72
N SER A 80 -8.74 29.31 13.89
CA SER A 80 -7.68 28.91 12.97
C SER A 80 -8.17 27.89 11.93
N PHE A 81 -9.43 27.45 12.02
CA PHE A 81 -9.94 26.33 11.26
C PHE A 81 -11.38 26.57 10.77
N ASP A 82 -11.51 26.99 9.50
CA ASP A 82 -12.82 27.30 8.88
C ASP A 82 -13.34 26.15 7.98
N LYS A 83 -12.95 24.89 8.24
CA LYS A 83 -13.34 23.79 7.34
C LYS A 83 -14.69 23.15 7.65
N PHE A 84 -15.21 23.31 8.87
CA PHE A 84 -16.56 22.89 9.24
C PHE A 84 -17.09 23.77 10.37
N LYS A 85 -18.38 24.07 10.34
CA LYS A 85 -19.10 24.85 11.36
C LYS A 85 -20.20 24.05 12.06
N ASN A 86 -20.58 22.90 11.53
CA ASN A 86 -21.64 22.06 12.07
C ASN A 86 -21.34 20.57 11.83
N ASP A 87 -22.16 19.70 12.41
CA ASP A 87 -22.03 18.25 12.29
C ASP A 87 -22.12 17.76 10.84
N GLN A 88 -22.99 18.35 10.02
CA GLN A 88 -23.15 17.96 8.62
C GLN A 88 -21.90 18.30 7.79
N GLU A 89 -21.31 19.47 7.99
CA GLU A 89 -20.06 19.88 7.35
C GLU A 89 -18.89 19.02 7.80
N LEU A 90 -18.83 18.63 9.09
CA LEU A 90 -17.83 17.69 9.59
C LEU A 90 -17.98 16.32 8.90
N LYS A 91 -19.20 15.80 8.77
CA LYS A 91 -19.48 14.55 8.05
C LYS A 91 -19.05 14.64 6.57
N ASN A 92 -19.34 15.75 5.90
CA ASN A 92 -18.91 16.00 4.52
C ASN A 92 -17.38 16.10 4.39
N TYR A 93 -16.72 16.71 5.37
CA TYR A 93 -15.26 16.80 5.44
C TYR A 93 -14.61 15.42 5.55
N ILE A 94 -15.15 14.56 6.43
CA ILE A 94 -14.73 13.16 6.60
C ILE A 94 -14.87 12.40 5.28
N ASP A 95 -16.04 12.49 4.61
CA ASP A 95 -16.30 11.81 3.34
C ASP A 95 -15.35 12.25 2.23
N THR A 96 -15.13 13.56 2.12
CA THR A 96 -14.24 14.13 1.11
C THR A 96 -12.81 13.64 1.31
N HIS A 97 -12.33 13.61 2.55
CA HIS A 97 -10.99 13.11 2.86
C HIS A 97 -10.85 11.60 2.64
N LYS A 98 -11.85 10.80 3.02
CA LYS A 98 -11.85 9.35 2.80
C LYS A 98 -11.83 9.00 1.32
N ASN A 99 -12.67 9.66 0.51
CA ASN A 99 -12.70 9.46 -0.92
C ASN A 99 -11.38 9.87 -1.59
N SER A 100 -10.80 11.00 -1.15
CA SER A 100 -9.50 11.46 -1.63
C SER A 100 -8.37 10.49 -1.27
N ALA A 101 -8.32 10.01 -0.02
CA ALA A 101 -7.32 9.04 0.42
C ALA A 101 -7.42 7.72 -0.35
N THR A 102 -8.65 7.25 -0.60
CA THR A 102 -8.90 6.05 -1.41
C THR A 102 -8.41 6.24 -2.85
N PHE A 103 -8.66 7.41 -3.45
CA PHE A 103 -8.14 7.74 -4.79
C PHE A 103 -6.61 7.69 -4.83
N PHE A 104 -5.93 8.34 -3.87
CA PHE A 104 -4.47 8.30 -3.79
C PHE A 104 -3.93 6.88 -3.58
N PHE A 105 -4.59 6.07 -2.75
CA PHE A 105 -4.22 4.67 -2.55
C PHE A 105 -4.32 3.86 -3.85
N VAL A 106 -5.39 4.04 -4.63
CA VAL A 106 -5.57 3.35 -5.92
C VAL A 106 -4.50 3.78 -6.92
N VAL A 107 -4.24 5.08 -7.06
CA VAL A 107 -3.20 5.60 -7.96
C VAL A 107 -1.82 5.08 -7.54
N TYR A 108 -1.49 5.14 -6.26
CA TYR A 108 -0.24 4.61 -5.72
C TYR A 108 -0.08 3.12 -6.01
N SER A 109 -1.14 2.33 -5.78
CA SER A 109 -1.14 0.89 -6.05
C SER A 109 -0.88 0.58 -7.52
N ILE A 110 -1.51 1.32 -8.45
CA ILE A 110 -1.27 1.17 -9.89
C ILE A 110 0.19 1.48 -10.24
N ILE A 111 0.72 2.60 -9.76
CA ILE A 111 2.13 2.99 -9.99
C ILE A 111 3.05 1.89 -9.46
N GLN A 112 2.79 1.38 -8.26
CA GLN A 112 3.60 0.34 -7.65
C GLN A 112 3.58 -0.95 -8.48
N ILE A 113 2.41 -1.39 -8.97
CA ILE A 113 2.28 -2.55 -9.85
C ILE A 113 3.11 -2.36 -11.13
N ILE A 114 3.07 -1.16 -11.75
CA ILE A 114 3.84 -0.86 -12.96
C ILE A 114 5.35 -0.94 -12.67
N VAL A 115 5.81 -0.31 -11.59
CA VAL A 115 7.23 -0.30 -11.21
C VAL A 115 7.73 -1.71 -10.89
N MET A 116 6.97 -2.49 -10.10
CA MET A 116 7.31 -3.88 -9.79
C MET A 116 7.36 -4.74 -11.04
N SER A 117 6.39 -4.58 -11.95
CA SER A 117 6.35 -5.32 -13.21
C SER A 117 7.57 -4.99 -14.09
N ALA A 118 7.96 -3.72 -14.18
CA ALA A 118 9.16 -3.30 -14.90
C ALA A 118 10.44 -3.87 -14.29
N PHE A 119 10.51 -3.93 -12.96
CA PHE A 119 11.65 -4.51 -12.25
C PHE A 119 11.77 -6.02 -12.47
N VAL A 120 10.65 -6.76 -12.32
CA VAL A 120 10.59 -8.20 -12.59
C VAL A 120 10.97 -8.48 -14.04
N PHE A 121 10.42 -7.72 -14.99
CA PHE A 121 10.77 -7.85 -16.41
C PHE A 121 12.26 -7.65 -16.65
N THR A 122 12.87 -6.63 -16.06
CA THR A 122 14.31 -6.36 -16.16
C THR A 122 15.15 -7.52 -15.62
N ILE A 123 14.77 -8.09 -14.48
CA ILE A 123 15.43 -9.27 -13.90
C ILE A 123 15.34 -10.47 -14.85
N LEU A 124 14.17 -10.72 -15.44
CA LEU A 124 13.98 -11.81 -16.41
C LEU A 124 14.87 -11.65 -17.64
N LEU A 125 15.01 -10.42 -18.16
CA LEU A 125 15.93 -10.12 -19.26
C LEU A 125 17.39 -10.40 -18.87
N LEU A 126 17.84 -9.93 -17.70
CA LEU A 126 19.20 -10.14 -17.20
C LEU A 126 19.53 -11.63 -17.01
N LEU A 127 18.63 -12.38 -16.38
CA LEU A 127 18.77 -13.83 -16.21
C LEU A 127 18.87 -14.55 -17.56
N SER A 128 18.02 -14.16 -18.52
CA SER A 128 18.03 -14.73 -19.87
C SER A 128 19.35 -14.46 -20.58
N PHE A 129 19.89 -13.25 -20.43
CA PHE A 129 21.18 -12.87 -20.99
C PHE A 129 22.33 -13.68 -20.37
N ILE A 130 22.37 -13.79 -19.04
CA ILE A 130 23.41 -14.55 -18.32
C ILE A 130 23.38 -16.02 -18.75
N LEU A 131 22.21 -16.67 -18.77
CA LEU A 131 22.07 -18.07 -19.15
C LEU A 131 22.44 -18.31 -20.62
N ASN A 132 22.09 -17.38 -21.51
CA ASN A 132 22.50 -17.44 -22.90
C ASN A 132 24.03 -17.39 -23.02
N LYS A 133 24.70 -16.50 -22.29
CA LYS A 133 26.17 -16.41 -22.27
C LYS A 133 26.84 -17.65 -21.69
N VAL A 134 26.31 -18.21 -20.60
CA VAL A 134 26.81 -19.46 -20.02
C VAL A 134 26.67 -20.63 -21.00
N ALA A 135 25.57 -20.70 -21.74
CA ALA A 135 25.35 -21.71 -22.76
C ALA A 135 26.28 -21.52 -23.97
N GLU A 136 26.52 -20.29 -24.41
CA GLU A 136 27.48 -19.95 -25.47
C GLU A 136 28.91 -20.36 -25.10
N ILE A 137 29.37 -20.03 -23.89
CA ILE A 137 30.70 -20.44 -23.37
C ILE A 137 30.85 -21.97 -23.37
N LYS A 138 29.78 -22.69 -23.07
CA LYS A 138 29.75 -24.16 -23.06
C LYS A 138 29.43 -24.78 -24.42
N ASN A 139 29.54 -24.01 -25.51
CA ASN A 139 29.27 -24.44 -26.88
C ASN A 139 27.89 -25.08 -27.06
N LYS A 140 26.85 -24.60 -26.38
CA LYS A 140 25.48 -25.05 -26.58
C LYS A 140 24.76 -24.12 -27.56
N ARG A 141 24.01 -24.70 -28.50
CA ARG A 141 23.18 -23.93 -29.44
C ARG A 141 21.95 -23.44 -28.69
N THR A 142 21.88 -22.13 -28.47
CA THR A 142 20.76 -21.50 -27.76
C THR A 142 20.45 -20.13 -28.35
N ASP A 143 19.27 -19.64 -28.05
CA ASP A 143 18.82 -18.29 -28.37
C ASP A 143 18.38 -17.62 -27.06
N TYR A 144 18.71 -16.34 -26.92
CA TYR A 144 18.25 -15.47 -25.85
C TYR A 144 16.72 -15.51 -25.70
N MET A 145 15.99 -15.47 -26.81
CA MET A 145 14.52 -15.46 -26.80
C MET A 145 13.95 -16.74 -26.20
N ASN A 146 14.60 -17.89 -26.41
CA ASN A 146 14.15 -19.16 -25.84
C ASN A 146 14.41 -19.22 -24.33
N TRP A 147 15.52 -18.67 -23.85
CA TRP A 147 15.76 -18.51 -22.41
C TRP A 147 14.72 -17.61 -21.77
N PHE A 148 14.41 -16.47 -22.40
CA PHE A 148 13.40 -15.54 -21.91
C PHE A 148 12.03 -16.19 -21.79
N LYS A 149 11.57 -16.91 -22.82
CA LYS A 149 10.30 -17.65 -22.78
C LYS A 149 10.26 -18.66 -21.63
N ILE A 150 11.34 -19.43 -21.44
CA ILE A 150 11.36 -20.50 -20.44
C ILE A 150 11.43 -19.94 -19.03
N ILE A 151 12.25 -18.93 -18.77
CA ILE A 151 12.28 -18.27 -17.47
C ILE A 151 10.90 -17.65 -17.21
N SER A 152 10.32 -16.96 -18.18
CA SER A 152 9.00 -16.33 -18.03
C SER A 152 7.91 -17.34 -17.70
N TYR A 153 7.79 -18.45 -18.43
CA TYR A 153 6.79 -19.48 -18.12
C TYR A 153 7.07 -20.20 -16.81
N SER A 154 8.35 -20.49 -16.52
CA SER A 154 8.74 -21.16 -15.27
C SER A 154 8.52 -20.27 -14.05
N PHE A 155 8.54 -18.95 -14.20
CA PHE A 155 8.33 -18.02 -13.10
C PHE A 155 6.86 -17.61 -12.98
N VAL A 156 6.22 -17.21 -14.08
CA VAL A 156 4.86 -16.65 -14.09
C VAL A 156 3.81 -17.72 -13.76
N ILE A 157 3.87 -18.89 -14.40
CA ILE A 157 2.84 -19.93 -14.22
C ILE A 157 2.81 -20.41 -12.76
N PRO A 158 3.95 -20.80 -12.15
CA PRO A 158 3.94 -21.15 -10.74
C PRO A 158 3.56 -19.97 -9.86
N SER A 159 4.12 -18.77 -10.07
CA SER A 159 3.79 -17.60 -9.23
C SER A 159 2.29 -17.31 -9.19
N VAL A 160 1.58 -17.42 -10.32
CA VAL A 160 0.12 -17.24 -10.36
C VAL A 160 -0.60 -18.32 -9.56
N ILE A 161 -0.23 -19.59 -9.75
CA ILE A 161 -0.82 -20.71 -9.01
C ILE A 161 -0.58 -20.55 -7.50
N PHE A 162 0.66 -20.26 -7.10
CA PHE A 162 1.03 -20.11 -5.70
C PHE A 162 0.42 -18.87 -5.07
N ALA A 163 0.27 -17.75 -5.80
CA ALA A 163 -0.45 -16.58 -5.30
C ALA A 163 -1.92 -16.88 -4.99
N VAL A 164 -2.59 -17.69 -5.82
CA VAL A 164 -3.98 -18.13 -5.55
C VAL A 164 -4.04 -19.02 -4.31
N ILE A 165 -3.10 -19.95 -4.15
CA ILE A 165 -3.05 -20.85 -2.98
C ILE A 165 -2.73 -20.04 -1.70
N GLU A 166 -1.79 -19.11 -1.77
CA GLU A 166 -1.42 -18.23 -0.66
C GLU A 166 -2.60 -17.34 -0.23
N PHE A 167 -3.37 -16.82 -1.18
CA PHE A 167 -4.61 -16.08 -0.88
C PHE A 167 -5.64 -16.92 -0.12
N VAL A 168 -5.76 -18.22 -0.45
CA VAL A 168 -6.72 -19.13 0.19
C VAL A 168 -6.22 -19.66 1.54
N THR A 169 -4.92 -19.91 1.67
CA THR A 169 -4.33 -20.63 2.83
C THR A 169 -3.63 -19.71 3.83
N HIS A 170 -3.42 -18.44 3.48
CA HIS A 170 -2.64 -17.46 4.25
C HIS A 170 -1.23 -17.94 4.63
N ARG A 171 -0.65 -18.84 3.83
CA ARG A 171 0.69 -19.37 4.03
C ARG A 171 1.59 -18.96 2.87
N GLU A 172 2.78 -18.49 3.21
CA GLU A 172 3.81 -18.15 2.24
C GLU A 172 4.46 -19.43 1.68
N PHE A 173 4.58 -19.52 0.35
CA PHE A 173 5.17 -20.68 -0.32
C PHE A 173 6.45 -20.31 -1.09
N TRP A 174 7.51 -20.00 -0.34
CA TRP A 174 8.83 -19.61 -0.87
C TRP A 174 9.52 -20.69 -1.74
N TRP A 175 9.13 -21.95 -1.60
CA TRP A 175 9.67 -23.10 -2.34
C TRP A 175 9.27 -23.09 -3.83
N VAL A 176 8.39 -22.18 -4.27
CA VAL A 176 8.12 -21.95 -5.70
C VAL A 176 9.40 -21.66 -6.49
N TYR A 177 10.37 -20.96 -5.90
CA TYR A 177 11.65 -20.65 -6.54
C TYR A 177 12.49 -21.90 -6.81
N VAL A 178 12.32 -22.97 -6.03
CA VAL A 178 13.02 -24.25 -6.24
C VAL A 178 12.52 -24.92 -7.52
N PHE A 179 11.22 -24.86 -7.81
CA PHE A 179 10.66 -25.38 -9.06
C PHE A 179 11.25 -24.67 -10.28
N VAL A 180 11.41 -23.34 -10.21
CA VAL A 180 12.03 -22.56 -11.29
C VAL A 180 13.43 -23.10 -11.59
N ILE A 181 14.25 -23.34 -10.57
CA ILE A 181 15.62 -23.85 -10.73
C ILE A 181 15.63 -25.23 -11.38
N ILE A 182 14.68 -26.11 -11.02
CA ILE A 182 14.55 -27.45 -11.62
C ILE A 182 14.26 -27.34 -13.12
N PHE A 183 13.28 -26.51 -13.51
CA PHE A 183 12.93 -26.31 -14.93
C PHE A 183 14.09 -25.75 -15.74
N LEU A 184 14.80 -24.75 -15.19
CA LEU A 184 15.97 -24.15 -15.85
C LEU A 184 17.11 -25.16 -16.03
N THR A 185 17.36 -25.97 -14.99
CA THR A 185 18.40 -27.02 -15.04
C THR A 185 18.06 -28.10 -16.07
N TYR A 186 16.79 -28.53 -16.10
CA TYR A 186 16.30 -29.51 -17.07
C TYR A 186 16.45 -29.00 -18.51
N TYR A 187 16.01 -27.77 -18.78
CA TYR A 187 16.15 -27.18 -20.10
C TYR A 187 17.62 -27.02 -20.51
N TYR A 188 18.47 -26.54 -19.60
CA TYR A 188 19.90 -26.40 -19.83
C TYR A 188 20.55 -27.72 -20.28
N LYS A 189 20.19 -28.84 -19.64
CA LYS A 189 20.71 -30.17 -20.00
C LYS A 189 20.29 -30.60 -21.40
N LYS A 190 19.08 -30.27 -21.84
CA LYS A 190 18.50 -30.65 -23.14
C LYS A 190 19.00 -29.82 -24.32
N LEU A 191 19.69 -28.70 -24.07
CA LEU A 191 20.25 -27.86 -25.13
C LEU A 191 21.32 -28.63 -25.95
N PRO A 192 21.21 -28.63 -27.29
CA PRO A 192 22.14 -29.35 -28.16
C PRO A 192 23.52 -28.70 -28.20
N GLU A 193 24.57 -29.53 -28.29
CA GLU A 193 25.94 -29.07 -28.41
C GLU A 193 26.25 -28.63 -29.84
N LEU A 194 26.90 -27.48 -29.99
CA LEU A 194 27.44 -27.00 -31.26
C LEU A 194 28.59 -27.92 -31.65
N LYS A 195 28.37 -28.76 -32.67
CA LYS A 195 29.46 -29.54 -33.27
C LYS A 195 30.57 -28.59 -33.71
N LYS A 196 31.78 -28.76 -33.18
CA LYS A 196 32.99 -28.03 -33.61
C LYS A 196 33.06 -28.10 -35.13
N LYS A 197 33.03 -26.95 -35.83
CA LYS A 197 33.33 -26.91 -37.27
C LYS A 197 34.72 -27.51 -37.46
N ARG A 198 34.82 -28.71 -38.04
CA ARG A 198 36.10 -29.25 -38.51
C ARG A 198 36.65 -28.23 -39.51
N LYS A 199 37.82 -27.66 -39.22
CA LYS A 199 38.58 -26.90 -40.23
C LYS A 199 38.75 -27.83 -41.44
N PRO A 200 38.45 -27.39 -42.68
CA PRO A 200 38.88 -28.14 -43.85
C PRO A 200 40.41 -28.22 -43.79
N SER A 201 40.95 -29.44 -43.82
CA SER A 201 42.36 -29.66 -44.06
C SER A 201 42.65 -29.20 -45.49
N ILE A 202 43.44 -28.13 -45.62
CA ILE A 202 44.09 -27.72 -46.86
C ILE A 202 45.36 -28.54 -46.99
#